data_AF-A0A922VNW1-F1
#
_entry.id   AF-A0A922VNW1-F1
#
_cell.length_a   1.000
_cell.length_b   1.000
_cell.length_c   1.000
_cell.angle_alpha   90.00
_cell.angle_beta   90.00
_cell.angle_gamma   90.00
#
_symmetry.space_group_name_H-M   'P 1'
#
loop_
_entity.id
_entity.type
_entity.pdbx_description
1 polymer ?
#
loop_
_entity_poly.entity_id
_entity_poly.type
_entity_poly.pdbx_seq_one_letter_code
_entity_poly.pdbx_strand_id
1 'polypeptide(L)'
;MLLTDQPDGLTSRRLATYGSLVDVEDEVYTALSAILDDPMGYDLFVMDCDAFGGIAAAERAIATLIAAEAKMRVMLVSQEFEIPAYPMGLRTAVCLPDHVSETGFRRGFEHVLRDRSAMTLM
;
A
#
# COMPACT_ATOMS: atom_id res chain seq x y z
N MET A 1 -0.21 -4.74 5.86
CA MET A 1 -1.39 -5.26 5.15
C MET A 1 -1.13 -5.23 3.64
N LEU A 2 -1.21 -6.37 2.98
CA LEU A 2 -1.19 -6.53 1.53
C LEU A 2 -2.54 -7.08 1.07
N LEU A 3 -3.23 -6.35 0.20
CA LEU A 3 -4.45 -6.80 -0.47
C LEU A 3 -4.07 -7.30 -1.87
N THR A 4 -4.15 -8.62 -2.08
CA THR A 4 -3.75 -9.30 -3.33
C THR A 4 -4.52 -10.61 -3.51
N ASP A 5 -4.79 -11.01 -4.76
CA ASP A 5 -5.26 -12.36 -5.09
C ASP A 5 -4.10 -13.36 -5.25
N GLN A 6 -2.86 -12.89 -5.10
CA GLN A 6 -1.63 -13.68 -5.24
C GLN A 6 -0.79 -13.63 -3.95
N PRO A 7 -1.13 -14.43 -2.92
CA PRO A 7 -0.45 -14.37 -1.63
C PRO A 7 1.05 -14.72 -1.69
N ASP A 8 1.45 -15.57 -2.63
CA ASP A 8 2.85 -15.92 -2.92
C ASP A 8 3.44 -15.16 -4.11
N GLY A 9 2.75 -14.09 -4.55
CA GLY A 9 3.09 -13.28 -5.71
C GLY A 9 4.33 -12.41 -5.52
N LEU A 10 4.66 -11.66 -6.57
CA LEU A 10 5.87 -10.82 -6.60
C LEU A 10 5.82 -9.73 -5.51
N THR A 11 4.68 -9.06 -5.33
CA THR A 11 4.49 -8.01 -4.32
C THR A 11 4.75 -8.54 -2.91
N SER A 12 4.14 -9.68 -2.55
CA SER A 12 4.33 -10.33 -1.25
C SER A 12 5.79 -10.70 -0.98
N ARG A 13 6.45 -11.36 -1.95
CA ARG A 13 7.86 -11.76 -1.83
C ARG A 13 8.80 -10.57 -1.67
N ARG A 14 8.55 -9.47 -2.39
CA ARG A 14 9.35 -8.24 -2.29
C ARG A 14 9.23 -7.63 -0.90
N LEU A 15 8.02 -7.47 -0.39
CA LEU A 15 7.78 -6.94 0.95
C LEU A 15 8.45 -7.80 2.03
N ALA A 16 8.30 -9.13 1.95
CA ALA A 16 8.97 -10.05 2.86
C ALA A 16 10.51 -9.95 2.79
N THR A 17 11.07 -9.79 1.58
CA THR A 17 12.52 -9.61 1.37
C THR A 17 13.05 -8.33 2.02
N TYR A 18 12.22 -7.29 2.15
CA TYR A 18 12.58 -6.05 2.84
C TYR A 18 12.45 -6.13 4.37
N GLY A 19 12.12 -7.32 4.90
CA GLY A 19 11.95 -7.54 6.33
C GLY A 19 10.58 -7.13 6.87
N SER A 20 9.60 -6.88 6.01
CA SER A 20 8.22 -6.66 6.46
C SER A 20 7.56 -7.95 6.92
N LEU A 21 6.78 -7.87 7.99
CA LEU A 21 5.76 -8.86 8.31
C LEU A 21 4.53 -8.55 7.45
N VAL A 22 4.16 -9.48 6.57
CA VAL A 22 3.11 -9.27 5.57
C VAL A 22 1.87 -10.07 5.98
N ASP A 23 0.87 -9.38 6.51
CA ASP A 23 -0.50 -9.90 6.51
C ASP A 23 -1.09 -9.73 5.11
N VAL A 24 -1.59 -10.83 4.56
CA VAL A 24 -2.19 -10.89 3.23
C VAL A 24 -3.68 -11.12 3.35
N GLU A 25 -4.45 -10.31 2.64
CA GLU A 25 -5.90 -10.43 2.50
C GLU A 25 -6.27 -10.46 1.02
N ASP A 26 -7.32 -11.21 0.68
CA ASP A 26 -7.87 -11.32 -0.68
C ASP A 26 -9.26 -10.67 -0.81
N GLU A 27 -9.70 -9.95 0.23
CA GLU A 27 -10.97 -9.24 0.24
C GLU A 27 -10.78 -7.78 0.71
N VAL A 28 -11.20 -6.82 -0.13
CA VAL A 28 -11.05 -5.38 0.14
C VAL A 28 -11.68 -4.98 1.49
N TYR A 29 -12.89 -5.47 1.76
CA TYR A 29 -13.61 -5.11 2.98
C TYR A 29 -12.89 -5.65 4.23
N THR A 30 -12.46 -6.90 4.19
CA THR A 30 -11.72 -7.55 5.28
C THR A 30 -10.40 -6.83 5.55
N ALA A 31 -9.64 -6.50 4.50
CA ALA A 31 -8.39 -5.75 4.64
C ALA A 31 -8.60 -4.35 5.25
N LEU A 32 -9.64 -3.63 4.82
CA LEU A 32 -9.96 -2.31 5.38
C LEU A 32 -10.45 -2.42 6.83
N SER A 33 -11.32 -3.36 7.14
CA SER A 33 -11.78 -3.61 8.51
C SER A 33 -10.61 -3.91 9.44
N ALA A 34 -9.68 -4.78 9.04
CA ALA A 34 -8.48 -5.09 9.84
C ALA A 34 -7.63 -3.84 10.12
N ILE A 35 -7.44 -2.97 9.13
CA ILE A 35 -6.71 -1.70 9.32
C ILE A 35 -7.46 -0.74 10.25
N LEU A 36 -8.78 -0.64 10.12
CA LEU A 36 -9.60 0.28 10.89
C LEU A 36 -9.79 -0.18 12.35
N ASP A 37 -9.86 -1.49 12.58
CA ASP A 37 -9.99 -2.09 13.91
C ASP A 37 -8.67 -2.01 14.71
N ASP A 38 -7.52 -2.07 14.02
CA ASP A 38 -6.20 -1.79 14.62
C ASP A 38 -5.37 -0.79 13.80
N PRO A 39 -5.62 0.53 13.95
CA PRO A 39 -4.92 1.57 13.19
C PRO A 39 -3.41 1.65 13.45
N MET A 40 -2.92 1.01 14.51
CA MET A 40 -1.49 0.97 14.86
C MET A 40 -0.83 -0.38 14.54
N GLY A 41 -1.62 -1.39 14.15
CA GLY A 41 -1.14 -2.71 13.78
C GLY A 41 -0.40 -2.73 12.43
N TYR A 42 -0.64 -1.75 11.57
CA TYR A 42 -0.06 -1.68 10.23
C TYR A 42 0.63 -0.36 9.93
N ASP A 43 1.89 -0.46 9.49
CA ASP A 43 2.68 0.70 9.02
C ASP A 43 2.38 1.07 7.55
N LEU A 44 1.98 0.08 6.75
CA LEU A 44 1.80 0.16 5.30
C LEU A 44 0.64 -0.71 4.81
N PHE A 45 -0.21 -0.12 3.96
CA PHE A 45 -1.24 -0.78 3.19
C PHE A 45 -0.79 -0.83 1.73
N VAL A 46 -0.67 -2.03 1.19
CA VAL A 46 -0.33 -2.26 -0.22
C VAL A 46 -1.54 -2.91 -0.89
N MET A 47 -1.92 -2.43 -2.08
CA MET A 47 -3.04 -2.98 -2.84
C MET A 47 -2.62 -3.26 -4.28
N ASP A 48 -2.80 -4.50 -4.72
CA ASP A 48 -2.72 -4.89 -6.13
C ASP A 48 -4.08 -4.58 -6.79
N CYS A 49 -4.21 -3.39 -7.38
CA CYS A 49 -5.51 -2.83 -7.79
C CYS A 49 -6.25 -3.69 -8.83
N ASP A 50 -5.52 -4.33 -9.74
CA ASP A 50 -6.08 -5.00 -10.91
C ASP A 50 -7.00 -6.15 -10.54
N ALA A 51 -6.72 -6.84 -9.42
CA ALA A 51 -7.55 -7.93 -8.91
C ALA A 51 -8.86 -7.47 -8.25
N PHE A 52 -8.96 -6.19 -7.87
CA PHE A 52 -10.04 -5.68 -7.01
C PHE A 52 -10.88 -4.57 -7.66
N GLY A 53 -10.82 -4.42 -8.97
CA GLY A 53 -11.60 -3.41 -9.72
C GLY A 53 -10.80 -2.17 -10.10
N GLY A 54 -9.47 -2.29 -10.20
CA GLY A 54 -8.57 -1.28 -10.77
C GLY A 54 -8.43 -0.04 -9.89
N ILE A 55 -7.97 1.05 -10.51
CA ILE A 55 -7.71 2.32 -9.81
C ILE A 55 -8.95 2.84 -9.08
N ALA A 56 -10.16 2.70 -9.67
CA ALA A 56 -11.40 3.17 -9.05
C ALA A 56 -11.74 2.45 -7.73
N ALA A 57 -11.31 1.20 -7.56
CA ALA A 57 -11.44 0.51 -6.29
C ALA A 57 -10.42 1.01 -5.26
N ALA A 58 -9.18 1.25 -5.68
CA ALA A 58 -8.14 1.82 -4.83
C ALA A 58 -8.50 3.24 -4.34
N GLU A 59 -9.05 4.09 -5.20
CA GLU A 59 -9.54 5.42 -4.81
C GLU A 59 -10.62 5.34 -3.73
N ARG A 60 -11.57 4.41 -3.86
CA ARG A 60 -12.60 4.17 -2.85
C ARG A 60 -12.00 3.68 -1.53
N ALA A 61 -11.05 2.74 -1.58
CA ALA A 61 -10.36 2.26 -0.39
C ALA A 61 -9.62 3.39 0.34
N ILE A 62 -8.90 4.24 -0.41
CA ILE A 62 -8.22 5.43 0.14
C ILE A 62 -9.25 6.41 0.74
N ALA A 63 -10.35 6.68 0.04
CA ALA A 63 -11.40 7.57 0.55
C ALA A 63 -12.01 7.03 1.86
N THR A 64 -12.19 5.72 1.99
CA THR A 64 -12.65 5.08 3.23
C THR A 64 -11.66 5.26 4.37
N LEU A 65 -10.36 5.04 4.12
CA LEU A 65 -9.31 5.26 5.12
C LEU A 65 -9.24 6.73 5.56
N ILE A 66 -9.36 7.67 4.61
CA ILE A 66 -9.38 9.11 4.91
C ILE A 66 -10.62 9.49 5.73
N ALA A 67 -11.80 8.99 5.37
CA ALA A 67 -13.06 9.27 6.06
C ALA A 67 -13.06 8.74 7.50
N ALA A 68 -12.37 7.63 7.75
CA ALA A 68 -12.16 7.08 9.09
C ALA A 68 -10.99 7.76 9.84
N GLU A 69 -10.41 8.83 9.29
CA GLU A 69 -9.23 9.51 9.81
C GLU A 69 -8.00 8.62 10.03
N ALA A 70 -7.96 7.45 9.38
CA ALA A 70 -6.85 6.52 9.46
C ALA A 70 -5.61 7.19 8.86
N LYS A 71 -4.54 7.29 9.66
CA LYS A 71 -3.23 7.80 9.20
C LYS A 71 -2.44 6.70 8.49
N MET A 72 -3.12 5.99 7.60
CA MET A 72 -2.59 4.85 6.89
C MET A 72 -1.77 5.31 5.69
N ARG A 73 -0.59 4.71 5.53
CA ARG A 73 0.22 4.92 4.34
C ARG A 73 -0.16 3.90 3.28
N VAL A 74 -0.24 4.34 2.04
CA VAL A 74 -0.77 3.52 0.95
C VAL A 74 0.23 3.42 -0.19
N MET A 75 0.40 2.22 -0.71
CA MET A 75 1.10 1.92 -1.95
C MET A 75 0.17 1.13 -2.87
N LEU A 76 0.02 1.58 -4.10
CA LEU A 76 -0.83 0.97 -5.12
C LEU A 76 0.03 0.35 -6.20
N VAL A 77 -0.34 -0.85 -6.63
CA VAL A 77 0.30 -1.57 -7.72
C VAL A 77 -0.76 -1.88 -8.78
N SER A 78 -0.52 -1.49 -10.03
CA SER A 78 -1.47 -1.72 -11.12
C SER A 78 -0.78 -1.64 -12.48
N GLN A 79 -1.27 -2.42 -13.45
CA GLN A 79 -0.94 -2.29 -14.87
C GLN A 79 -1.37 -0.94 -15.46
N GLU A 80 -2.36 -0.28 -14.87
CA GLU A 80 -2.84 1.03 -15.32
C GLU A 80 -1.82 2.16 -15.06
N PHE A 81 -0.83 1.94 -14.18
CA PHE A 81 0.25 2.90 -13.97
C PHE A 81 1.37 2.70 -14.98
N GLU A 82 1.62 3.69 -15.84
CA GLU A 82 2.70 3.63 -16.83
C GLU A 82 4.08 3.92 -16.22
N ILE A 83 4.13 4.86 -15.27
CA ILE A 83 5.36 5.31 -14.62
C ILE A 83 5.22 5.32 -13.10
N PRO A 84 6.27 4.92 -12.35
CA PRO A 84 6.25 5.02 -10.90
C PRO A 84 6.09 6.47 -10.42
N ALA A 85 5.11 6.70 -9.54
CA ALA A 85 4.86 7.99 -8.91
C ALA A 85 5.17 7.92 -7.40
N TYR A 86 6.04 8.82 -6.95
CA TYR A 86 6.46 8.94 -5.54
C TYR A 86 6.05 10.31 -4.99
N PRO A 87 4.75 10.53 -4.73
CA PRO A 87 4.26 11.85 -4.34
C PRO A 87 4.83 12.31 -3.01
N MET A 88 4.94 13.63 -2.86
CA MET A 88 5.32 14.27 -1.59
C MET A 88 4.05 14.80 -0.92
N GLY A 89 3.78 14.38 0.31
CA GLY A 89 2.67 14.88 1.11
C GLY A 89 1.96 13.80 1.90
N LEU A 90 1.33 14.21 3.00
CA LEU A 90 0.54 13.35 3.86
C LEU A 90 -0.62 12.73 3.06
N ARG A 91 -0.90 11.44 3.29
CA ARG A 91 -2.06 10.73 2.72
C ARG A 91 -2.06 10.62 1.18
N THR A 92 -0.89 10.79 0.55
CA THR A 92 -0.73 10.51 -0.88
C THR A 92 -0.22 9.10 -1.08
N ALA A 93 -0.80 8.35 -2.02
CA ALA A 93 -0.41 6.97 -2.28
C ALA A 93 0.77 6.92 -3.26
N VAL A 94 1.76 6.05 -3.00
CA VAL A 94 2.77 5.71 -4.00
C VAL A 94 2.14 4.80 -5.04
N CYS A 95 2.24 5.14 -6.32
CA CYS A 95 1.65 4.37 -7.40
C CYS A 95 2.75 3.72 -8.24
N LEU A 96 2.70 2.41 -8.39
CA LEU A 96 3.73 1.63 -9.08
C LEU A 96 3.11 0.77 -10.20
N PRO A 97 3.72 0.74 -11.39
CA PRO A 97 3.41 -0.28 -12.39
C PRO A 97 3.57 -1.69 -11.81
N ASP A 98 2.73 -2.64 -12.20
CA ASP A 98 2.85 -4.05 -11.81
C ASP A 98 4.21 -4.68 -12.16
N HIS A 99 4.77 -4.27 -13.31
CA HIS A 99 6.05 -4.68 -13.85
C HIS A 99 7.22 -3.80 -13.37
N VAL A 100 7.02 -3.00 -12.32
CA VAL A 100 8.07 -2.13 -11.79
C VAL A 100 9.31 -2.94 -11.41
N SER A 101 10.49 -2.38 -11.74
CA SER A 101 11.77 -2.97 -11.35
C SER A 101 11.91 -3.10 -9.83
N GLU A 102 12.76 -4.02 -9.38
CA GLU A 102 13.06 -4.22 -7.95
C GLU A 102 13.52 -2.91 -7.28
N THR A 103 14.41 -2.17 -7.94
CA THR A 103 14.90 -0.87 -7.45
C THR A 103 13.79 0.16 -7.33
N GLY A 104 12.85 0.19 -8.28
CA GLY A 104 11.70 1.09 -8.24
C GLY A 104 10.73 0.74 -7.12
N PHE A 105 10.42 -0.55 -6.97
CA PHE A 105 9.56 -1.04 -5.90
C PHE A 105 10.16 -0.73 -4.52
N ARG A 106 11.45 -1.06 -4.31
CA ARG A 106 12.17 -0.72 -3.07
C ARG A 106 12.15 0.78 -2.80
N ARG A 107 12.38 1.62 -3.83
CA ARG A 107 12.30 3.07 -3.67
C ARG A 107 10.90 3.51 -3.22
N GLY A 108 9.84 2.92 -3.77
CA GLY A 108 8.46 3.19 -3.35
C GLY A 108 8.23 2.82 -1.90
N PHE A 109 8.60 1.60 -1.54
CA PHE A 109 8.52 1.11 -0.16
C PHE A 109 9.28 2.00 0.84
N GLU A 110 10.54 2.32 0.55
CA GLU A 110 11.36 3.20 1.38
C GLU A 110 10.76 4.61 1.45
N HIS A 111 10.27 5.15 0.34
CA HIS A 111 9.66 6.49 0.29
C HIS A 111 8.46 6.58 1.21
N VAL A 112 7.57 5.58 1.17
CA VAL A 112 6.38 5.54 2.03
C VAL A 112 6.78 5.45 3.50
N LEU A 113 7.73 4.59 3.85
CA LEU A 113 8.14 4.41 5.25
C LEU A 113 9.03 5.53 5.78
N ARG A 114 9.76 6.27 4.92
CA ARG A 114 10.65 7.36 5.35
C ARG A 114 9.91 8.53 5.99
N ASP A 115 8.63 8.71 5.64
CA ASP A 115 7.75 9.70 6.30
C ASP A 115 7.54 9.40 7.80
N ARG A 116 7.94 8.21 8.28
CA ARG A 116 8.02 7.88 9.71
C ARG A 116 8.97 8.78 10.48
N SER A 117 10.07 9.25 9.87
CA SER A 117 11.11 10.05 10.55
C SER A 117 10.62 11.43 10.97
N ALA A 118 9.69 12.01 10.21
CA ALA A 118 9.10 13.32 10.51
C ALA A 118 8.04 13.23 11.63
N MET A 119 7.49 12.04 11.89
CA MET A 119 6.41 11.83 12.85
C MET A 119 6.87 11.53 14.29
N THR A 120 8.17 11.35 14.55
CA THR A 120 8.72 11.11 15.91
C THR A 120 9.08 12.41 16.65
N LEU A 121 8.87 13.58 16.04
CA LEU A 121 9.09 14.89 16.67
C LEU A 121 7.81 15.73 16.63
N MET A 122 6.81 15.35 17.43
CA MET A 122 5.78 16.27 17.93
C MET A 122 5.14 15.75 19.21
#